data_AF-A0A2T9Y7X0-F1
#
_entry.id   AF-A0A2T9Y7X0-F1
#
_cell.length_a   1.000
_cell.length_b   1.000
_cell.length_c   1.000
_cell.angle_alpha   90.00
_cell.angle_beta   90.00
_cell.angle_gamma   90.00
#
_symmetry.space_group_name_H-M   'P 1'
#
loop_
_entity.id
_entity.type
_entity.pdbx_description
1 polymer ?
#
loop_
_entity_poly.entity_id
_entity_poly.type
_entity_poly.pdbx_seq_one_letter_code
_entity_poly.pdbx_strand_id
1 'polypeptide(L)'
;MSAELNLSPMLLDTQELEPKVTNKTKPEDTLEHSKKNAISSEFKRSNKAAFLRVVNTLAKVNQDLQNKSEKQVAREELESKLRLRLFNERMQVLDKQDELKKNILGKKRKEQIISSKKLYDEKLKIAKLLKTNTLPSITFLPAKLLPEFQQIIDQQIENTHCLFAELHDNAS
;
A
#
# COMPACT_ATOMS: atom_id res chain seq x y z
N MET A 1 17.44 16.01 -23.13
CA MET A 1 16.33 16.98 -23.11
C MET A 1 15.61 16.79 -21.79
N SER A 2 15.86 17.70 -20.86
CA SER A 2 15.37 17.64 -19.48
C SER A 2 13.99 18.27 -19.42
N ALA A 3 12.99 17.53 -18.94
CA ALA A 3 11.66 18.07 -18.67
C ALA A 3 11.55 18.33 -17.16
N GLU A 4 11.63 19.60 -16.78
CA GLU A 4 11.38 20.08 -15.43
C GLU A 4 9.87 19.97 -15.14
N LEU A 5 9.51 19.22 -14.08
CA LEU A 5 8.16 19.21 -13.56
C LEU A 5 8.03 20.30 -12.50
N ASN A 6 7.41 21.40 -12.91
CA ASN A 6 6.93 22.49 -12.06
C ASN A 6 5.93 21.94 -11.02
N LEU A 7 6.34 21.81 -9.76
CA LEU A 7 5.42 21.65 -8.63
C LEU A 7 5.16 23.03 -8.02
N SER A 8 3.96 23.57 -8.25
CA SER A 8 3.48 24.73 -7.49
C SER A 8 2.99 24.28 -6.10
N PRO A 9 3.41 24.92 -5.00
CA PRO A 9 2.87 24.65 -3.67
C PRO A 9 1.53 25.36 -3.47
N MET A 10 0.50 24.61 -3.03
CA MET A 10 -0.75 25.19 -2.51
C MET A 10 -0.45 25.95 -1.21
N LEU A 11 -0.58 27.27 -1.27
CA LEU A 11 -0.61 28.16 -0.11
C LEU A 11 -1.89 27.91 0.72
N LEU A 12 -1.69 27.70 2.01
CA LEU A 12 -2.71 27.53 3.03
C LEU A 12 -2.93 28.90 3.70
N ASP A 13 -3.97 29.65 3.30
CA ASP A 13 -4.34 30.90 3.97
C ASP A 13 -5.10 30.61 5.26
N THR A 14 -4.38 30.43 6.37
CA THR A 14 -4.95 30.57 7.71
C THR A 14 -4.95 32.04 8.10
N GLN A 15 -6.01 32.76 7.74
CA GLN A 15 -6.29 34.08 8.32
C GLN A 15 -6.89 33.92 9.71
N GLU A 16 -6.14 34.45 10.68
CA GLU A 16 -6.52 34.69 12.06
C GLU A 16 -7.80 35.55 12.14
N LEU A 17 -8.76 35.11 12.94
CA LEU A 17 -9.88 35.93 13.39
C LEU A 17 -9.84 36.04 14.92
N GLU A 18 -9.07 37.02 15.39
CA GLU A 18 -9.14 37.59 16.73
C GLU A 18 -10.57 38.11 17.04
N PRO A 19 -11.17 37.78 18.19
CA PRO A 19 -12.41 38.41 18.62
C PRO A 19 -12.11 39.76 19.30
N LYS A 20 -12.51 40.83 18.60
CA LYS A 20 -12.50 42.22 19.06
C LYS A 20 -13.41 42.39 20.29
N VAL A 21 -12.81 42.49 21.48
CA VAL A 21 -13.48 42.85 22.73
C VAL A 21 -13.86 44.34 22.69
N THR A 22 -15.14 44.66 22.78
CA THR A 22 -15.60 46.04 23.01
C THR A 22 -16.36 46.09 24.34
N ASN A 23 -15.87 46.97 25.23
CA ASN A 23 -16.30 47.15 26.60
C ASN A 23 -17.63 47.91 26.73
N LYS A 24 -18.30 47.65 27.87
CA LYS A 24 -18.81 48.61 28.89
C LYS A 24 -20.31 48.48 29.16
N THR A 25 -20.67 48.00 30.36
CA THR A 25 -21.44 48.79 31.35
C THR A 25 -21.30 48.17 32.75
N LYS A 26 -20.80 48.95 33.72
CA LYS A 26 -21.01 48.78 35.17
C LYS A 26 -22.38 49.41 35.52
N PRO A 27 -23.06 48.96 36.60
CA PRO A 27 -22.87 49.55 37.94
C PRO A 27 -22.72 48.45 39.01
N GLU A 28 -21.72 48.49 39.89
CA GLU A 28 -21.82 48.98 41.29
C GLU A 28 -23.19 48.77 41.96
N ASP A 29 -23.28 47.83 42.91
CA ASP A 29 -23.46 48.18 44.32
C ASP A 29 -23.32 46.99 45.30
N THR A 30 -22.44 47.19 46.28
CA THR A 30 -22.45 46.80 47.72
C THR A 30 -22.97 45.45 48.29
N LEU A 31 -22.25 45.03 49.35
CA LEU A 31 -22.62 44.16 50.50
C LEU A 31 -22.16 42.68 50.53
N GLU A 32 -20.94 42.51 51.05
CA GLU A 32 -20.62 41.80 52.30
C GLU A 32 -21.48 40.58 52.74
N HIS A 33 -20.76 39.48 52.99
CA HIS A 33 -21.08 38.36 53.89
C HIS A 33 -22.26 37.41 53.58
N SER A 34 -21.98 36.33 52.82
CA SER A 34 -22.38 34.96 53.20
C SER A 34 -21.62 33.90 52.38
N LYS A 35 -20.30 33.83 52.59
CA LYS A 35 -19.45 32.75 52.08
C LYS A 35 -19.61 31.54 53.00
N LYS A 36 -20.29 30.48 52.52
CA LYS A 36 -19.80 29.08 52.53
C LYS A 36 -20.83 28.00 52.20
N ASN A 37 -22.14 28.27 52.21
CA ASN A 37 -23.16 27.25 51.86
C ASN A 37 -23.91 27.48 50.52
N ALA A 38 -23.81 28.66 49.90
CA ALA A 38 -24.46 28.95 48.62
C ALA A 38 -23.72 28.40 47.38
N ILE A 39 -22.39 28.28 47.49
CA ILE A 39 -21.49 27.93 46.36
C ILE A 39 -21.84 26.55 45.78
N SER A 40 -22.16 25.56 46.61
CA SER A 40 -22.54 24.21 46.15
C SER A 40 -23.88 24.19 45.40
N SER A 41 -24.83 25.05 45.78
CA SER A 41 -26.15 25.11 45.14
C SER A 41 -26.15 25.92 43.85
N GLU A 42 -25.40 27.03 43.79
CA GLU A 42 -25.21 27.83 42.58
C GLU A 42 -24.37 27.11 41.55
N PHE A 43 -23.31 26.40 41.95
CA PHE A 43 -22.49 25.61 41.02
C PHE A 43 -23.27 24.43 40.43
N LYS A 44 -24.13 23.76 41.23
CA LYS A 44 -25.05 22.73 40.74
C LYS A 44 -26.12 23.30 39.81
N ARG A 45 -26.64 24.50 40.07
CA ARG A 45 -27.59 25.20 39.19
C ARG A 45 -26.93 25.68 37.89
N SER A 46 -25.69 26.18 37.96
CA SER A 46 -24.89 26.61 36.80
C SER A 46 -24.53 25.43 35.89
N ASN A 47 -24.06 24.32 36.45
CA ASN A 47 -23.77 23.10 35.67
C ASN A 47 -25.03 22.49 35.04
N LYS A 48 -26.17 22.53 35.76
CA LYS A 48 -27.46 22.13 35.19
C LYS A 48 -27.88 23.06 34.05
N ALA A 49 -27.66 24.36 34.16
CA ALA A 49 -27.96 25.33 33.10
C ALA A 49 -27.05 25.15 31.87
N ALA A 50 -25.75 24.88 32.06
CA ALA A 50 -24.83 24.56 30.98
C ALA A 50 -25.21 23.24 30.28
N PHE A 51 -25.55 22.20 31.04
CA PHE A 51 -26.04 20.94 30.49
C PHE A 51 -27.35 21.13 29.71
N LEU A 52 -28.32 21.87 30.26
CA LEU A 52 -29.57 22.19 29.57
C LEU A 52 -29.33 23.02 28.30
N ARG A 53 -28.36 23.94 28.30
CA ARG A 53 -27.98 24.69 27.10
C ARG A 53 -27.43 23.75 26.03
N VAL A 54 -26.54 22.82 26.39
CA VAL A 54 -25.98 21.82 25.46
C VAL A 54 -27.08 20.91 24.92
N VAL A 55 -27.96 20.39 25.77
CA VAL A 55 -29.08 19.54 25.38
C VAL A 55 -30.06 20.29 24.47
N ASN A 56 -30.35 21.56 24.76
CA ASN A 56 -31.21 22.39 23.92
C ASN A 56 -30.56 22.72 22.56
N THR A 57 -29.25 22.95 22.50
CA THR A 57 -28.56 23.06 21.21
C THR A 57 -28.55 21.74 20.46
N LEU A 58 -28.41 20.60 21.13
CA LEU A 58 -28.49 19.28 20.49
C LEU A 58 -29.90 19.02 19.94
N ALA A 59 -30.93 19.37 20.71
CA ALA A 59 -32.32 19.25 20.31
C ALA A 59 -32.63 20.15 19.10
N LYS A 60 -32.10 21.38 19.10
CA LYS A 60 -32.22 22.30 17.97
C LYS A 60 -31.49 21.79 16.73
N VAL A 61 -30.27 21.25 16.87
CA VAL A 61 -29.53 20.63 15.77
C VAL A 61 -30.25 19.40 15.23
N ASN A 62 -30.83 18.56 16.10
CA ASN A 62 -31.65 17.42 15.68
C ASN A 62 -32.92 17.88 14.95
N GLN A 63 -33.55 18.97 15.38
CA GLN A 63 -34.72 19.55 14.72
C GLN A 63 -34.35 20.16 13.35
N ASP A 64 -33.19 20.84 13.26
CA ASP A 64 -32.66 21.39 12.01
C ASP A 64 -32.22 20.28 11.04
N LEU A 65 -31.72 19.14 11.54
CA LEU A 65 -31.42 17.94 10.76
C LEU A 65 -32.68 17.21 10.28
N GLN A 66 -33.77 17.25 11.05
CA GLN A 66 -35.07 16.71 10.65
C GLN A 66 -35.81 17.62 9.66
N ASN A 67 -35.59 18.94 9.74
CA ASN A 67 -36.18 19.95 8.87
C ASN A 67 -35.23 20.40 7.73
N LYS A 68 -34.37 19.50 7.23
CA LYS A 68 -33.57 19.81 6.03
C LYS A 68 -34.52 20.18 4.89
N SER A 69 -34.33 21.37 4.32
CA SER A 69 -35.07 21.79 3.13
C SER A 69 -34.88 20.75 2.02
N GLU A 70 -35.95 20.41 1.29
CA GLU A 70 -35.90 19.48 0.15
C GLU A 70 -34.79 19.84 -0.85
N LYS A 71 -34.49 21.14 -1.01
CA LYS A 71 -33.38 21.62 -1.84
C LYS A 71 -32.00 21.20 -1.34
N GLN A 72 -31.81 21.09 -0.04
CA GLN A 72 -30.55 20.66 0.58
C GLN A 72 -30.37 19.15 0.46
N VAL A 73 -31.44 18.37 0.67
CA VAL A 73 -31.45 16.92 0.44
C VAL A 73 -31.14 16.61 -1.02
N ALA A 74 -31.80 17.29 -1.96
CA ALA A 74 -31.54 17.13 -3.40
C ALA A 74 -30.08 17.47 -3.78
N ARG A 75 -29.46 18.48 -3.14
CA ARG A 75 -28.04 18.81 -3.35
C ARG A 75 -27.12 17.72 -2.81
N GLU A 76 -27.36 17.23 -1.60
CA GLU A 76 -26.58 16.14 -0.99
C GLU A 76 -26.68 14.84 -1.81
N GLU A 77 -27.85 14.53 -2.35
CA GLU A 77 -28.04 13.40 -3.28
C GLU A 77 -27.29 13.57 -4.60
N LEU A 78 -27.29 14.78 -5.17
CA LEU A 78 -26.59 15.05 -6.42
C LEU A 78 -25.07 14.98 -6.21
N GLU A 79 -24.59 15.51 -5.09
CA GLU A 79 -23.17 15.44 -4.71
C GLU A 79 -22.73 13.99 -4.45
N SER A 80 -23.52 13.20 -3.73
CA SER A 80 -23.21 11.78 -3.51
C SER A 80 -23.20 10.98 -4.80
N LYS A 81 -24.14 11.23 -5.73
CA LYS A 81 -24.14 10.62 -7.08
C LYS A 81 -22.90 11.02 -7.88
N LEU A 82 -22.48 12.28 -7.80
CA LEU A 82 -21.26 12.74 -8.46
C LEU A 82 -20.02 12.07 -7.88
N ARG A 83 -19.89 12.01 -6.56
CA ARG A 83 -18.78 11.32 -5.87
C ARG A 83 -18.71 9.85 -6.28
N LEU A 84 -19.85 9.16 -6.34
CA LEU A 84 -19.93 7.77 -6.77
C LEU A 84 -19.48 7.58 -8.23
N ARG A 85 -19.89 8.48 -9.14
CA ARG A 85 -19.46 8.43 -10.55
C ARG A 85 -17.96 8.65 -10.68
N LEU A 86 -17.41 9.68 -10.02
CA LEU A 86 -15.97 9.96 -10.04
C LEU A 86 -15.16 8.80 -9.46
N PHE A 87 -15.67 8.15 -8.41
CA PHE A 87 -15.05 6.95 -7.86
C PHE A 87 -15.06 5.80 -8.86
N ASN A 88 -16.20 5.52 -9.50
CA ASN A 88 -16.32 4.46 -10.49
C ASN A 88 -15.41 4.70 -11.70
N GLU A 89 -15.32 5.94 -12.20
CA GLU A 89 -14.39 6.31 -13.27
C GLU A 89 -12.94 6.08 -12.86
N ARG A 90 -12.57 6.49 -11.64
CA ARG A 90 -11.23 6.27 -11.11
C ARG A 90 -10.89 4.78 -11.02
N MET A 91 -11.83 3.96 -10.55
CA MET A 91 -11.64 2.50 -10.48
C MET A 91 -11.49 1.88 -11.87
N GLN A 92 -12.32 2.26 -12.84
CA GLN A 92 -12.20 1.77 -14.21
C GLN A 92 -10.85 2.12 -14.86
N VAL A 93 -10.29 3.29 -14.57
CA VAL A 93 -8.96 3.66 -15.06
C VAL A 93 -7.88 2.77 -14.44
N LEU A 94 -7.97 2.49 -13.14
CA LEU A 94 -7.03 1.60 -12.45
C LEU A 94 -7.11 0.17 -13.00
N ASP A 95 -8.32 -0.36 -13.19
CA ASP A 95 -8.54 -1.70 -13.73
C ASP A 95 -7.91 -1.84 -15.13
N LYS A 96 -8.14 -0.86 -16.00
CA LYS A 96 -7.53 -0.81 -17.34
C LYS A 96 -6.00 -0.76 -17.29
N GLN A 97 -5.42 0.01 -16.36
CA GLN A 97 -3.97 0.07 -16.19
C GLN A 97 -3.40 -1.27 -15.74
N ASP A 98 -4.08 -1.96 -14.82
CA ASP A 98 -3.62 -3.25 -14.32
C ASP A 98 -3.77 -4.37 -15.35
N GLU A 99 -4.82 -4.35 -16.17
CA GLU A 99 -4.95 -5.23 -17.34
C GLU A 99 -3.80 -5.01 -18.34
N LEU A 100 -3.46 -3.76 -18.64
CA LEU A 100 -2.33 -3.43 -19.52
C LEU A 100 -1.00 -3.93 -18.95
N LYS A 101 -0.74 -3.73 -17.66
CA LYS A 101 0.46 -4.25 -16.99
C LYS A 101 0.53 -5.77 -17.05
N LYS A 102 -0.57 -6.47 -16.75
CA LYS A 102 -0.65 -7.94 -16.84
C LYS A 102 -0.36 -8.42 -18.26
N ASN A 103 -0.93 -7.77 -19.27
CA ASN A 103 -0.69 -8.10 -20.67
C ASN A 103 0.77 -7.90 -21.10
N ILE A 104 1.40 -6.79 -20.70
CA ILE A 104 2.82 -6.52 -20.98
C ILE A 104 3.70 -7.57 -20.30
N LEU A 105 3.45 -7.87 -19.02
CA LEU A 105 4.21 -8.87 -18.28
C LEU A 105 4.06 -10.26 -18.90
N GLY A 106 2.84 -10.63 -19.32
CA GLY A 106 2.55 -11.88 -20.00
C GLY A 106 3.29 -12.03 -21.33
N LYS A 107 3.33 -10.96 -22.14
CA LYS A 107 4.09 -10.93 -23.41
C LYS A 107 5.59 -11.10 -23.16
N LYS A 108 6.17 -10.35 -22.22
CA LYS A 108 7.59 -10.44 -21.87
C LYS A 108 7.99 -11.85 -21.42
N ARG A 109 7.18 -12.49 -20.57
CA ARG A 109 7.42 -13.88 -20.14
C ARG A 109 7.39 -14.87 -21.31
N LYS A 110 6.42 -14.73 -22.21
CA LYS A 110 6.33 -15.59 -23.41
C LYS A 110 7.54 -15.40 -24.32
N GLU A 111 7.96 -14.16 -24.57
CA GLU A 111 9.16 -13.85 -25.37
C GLU A 111 10.43 -14.43 -24.74
N GLN A 112 10.57 -14.37 -23.42
CA GLN A 112 11.71 -14.95 -22.70
C GLN A 112 11.78 -16.48 -22.83
N ILE A 113 10.63 -17.16 -22.78
CA ILE A 113 10.57 -18.62 -22.98
C ILE A 113 10.91 -18.98 -24.44
N ILE A 114 10.43 -18.18 -25.40
CA ILE A 114 10.72 -18.41 -26.82
C ILE A 114 12.21 -18.20 -27.10
N SER A 115 12.82 -17.15 -26.53
CA SER A 115 14.24 -16.86 -26.73
C SER A 115 15.15 -17.91 -26.10
N SER A 116 14.85 -18.37 -24.88
CA SER A 116 15.61 -19.43 -24.23
C SER A 116 15.52 -20.75 -24.99
N LYS A 117 14.33 -21.11 -25.49
CA LYS A 117 14.13 -22.29 -26.33
C LYS A 117 14.92 -22.20 -27.63
N LYS A 118 14.87 -21.06 -28.34
CA LYS A 118 15.65 -20.85 -29.56
C LYS A 118 17.16 -21.03 -29.32
N LEU A 119 17.67 -20.45 -28.24
CA LEU A 119 19.09 -20.55 -27.87
C LEU A 119 19.49 -22.00 -27.55
N TYR A 120 18.61 -22.75 -26.89
CA TYR A 120 18.82 -24.18 -26.67
C TYR A 120 18.84 -24.98 -27.98
N ASP A 121 17.88 -24.73 -28.87
CA ASP A 121 17.79 -25.41 -30.17
C ASP A 121 19.02 -25.12 -31.06
N GLU A 122 19.55 -23.90 -31.03
CA GLU A 122 20.79 -23.54 -31.73
C GLU A 122 22.00 -24.31 -31.18
N LYS A 123 22.15 -24.37 -29.85
CA LYS A 123 23.21 -25.18 -29.21
C LYS A 123 23.08 -26.66 -29.58
N LEU A 124 21.85 -27.18 -29.61
CA LEU A 124 21.58 -28.56 -30.00
C LEU A 124 21.93 -28.83 -31.46
N LYS A 125 21.67 -27.89 -32.38
CA LYS A 125 22.09 -28.00 -33.79
C LYS A 125 23.61 -28.07 -33.92
N ILE A 126 24.35 -27.24 -33.19
CA ILE A 126 25.82 -27.26 -33.17
C ILE A 126 26.32 -28.61 -32.62
N ALA A 127 25.74 -29.08 -31.52
CA ALA A 127 26.10 -30.39 -30.94
C ALA A 127 25.81 -31.55 -31.90
N LYS A 128 24.71 -31.51 -32.65
CA LYS A 128 24.39 -32.50 -33.70
C LYS A 128 25.39 -32.48 -34.85
N LEU A 129 25.88 -31.30 -35.25
CA LEU A 129 26.91 -31.19 -36.30
C LEU A 129 28.22 -31.88 -35.91
N LEU A 130 28.55 -31.86 -34.62
CA LEU A 130 29.76 -32.49 -34.08
C LEU A 130 29.61 -34.01 -33.85
N LYS A 131 28.42 -34.58 -34.08
CA LYS A 131 28.17 -36.01 -33.95
C LYS A 131 28.42 -36.71 -35.29
N THR A 132 29.42 -37.59 -35.35
CA THR A 132 29.65 -38.42 -36.54
C THR A 132 28.89 -39.74 -36.43
N ASN A 133 28.21 -40.16 -37.50
CA ASN A 133 27.53 -41.47 -37.59
C ASN A 133 28.47 -42.59 -38.09
N THR A 134 29.72 -42.25 -38.42
CA THR A 134 30.75 -43.18 -38.89
C THR A 134 31.72 -43.49 -37.76
N LEU A 135 32.29 -44.69 -37.73
CA LEU A 135 33.35 -45.02 -36.76
C LEU A 135 34.67 -44.33 -37.16
N PRO A 136 35.36 -43.64 -36.23
CA PRO A 136 35.00 -43.42 -34.82
C PRO A 136 33.90 -42.35 -34.63
N SER A 137 32.95 -42.66 -33.73
CA SER A 137 31.85 -41.75 -33.36
C SER A 137 32.37 -40.64 -32.45
N ILE A 138 32.59 -39.45 -33.01
CA ILE A 138 32.95 -38.24 -32.27
C ILE A 138 31.65 -37.67 -31.71
N THR A 139 31.61 -37.42 -30.40
CA THR A 139 30.47 -36.76 -29.74
C THR A 139 30.99 -35.54 -29.00
N PHE A 140 30.31 -34.41 -29.13
CA PHE A 140 30.65 -33.20 -28.37
C PHE A 140 30.44 -33.43 -26.88
N LEU A 141 31.52 -33.28 -26.11
CA LEU A 141 31.48 -33.24 -24.65
C LEU A 141 31.74 -31.79 -24.20
N PRO A 142 30.86 -31.18 -23.39
CA PRO A 142 31.12 -29.85 -22.86
C PRO A 142 32.34 -29.85 -21.93
N ALA A 143 33.20 -28.84 -22.05
CA ALA A 143 34.45 -28.73 -21.28
C ALA A 143 34.23 -28.53 -19.76
N LYS A 144 33.03 -28.12 -19.35
CA LYS A 144 32.66 -27.92 -17.94
C LYS A 144 31.39 -28.69 -17.64
N LEU A 145 31.42 -29.47 -16.56
CA LEU A 145 30.24 -30.11 -15.97
C LEU A 145 29.34 -29.08 -15.27
N LEU A 146 28.05 -29.37 -15.15
CA LEU A 146 27.17 -28.57 -14.31
C LEU A 146 27.57 -28.74 -12.84
N PRO A 147 27.45 -27.69 -12.01
CA PRO A 147 27.85 -27.75 -10.60
C PRO A 147 27.19 -28.88 -9.81
N GLU A 148 25.92 -29.17 -10.10
CA GLU A 148 25.16 -30.25 -9.46
C GLU A 148 25.80 -31.62 -9.69
N PHE A 149 26.22 -31.91 -10.94
CA PHE A 149 26.87 -33.17 -11.27
C PHE A 149 28.28 -33.26 -10.71
N GLN A 150 29.00 -32.14 -10.60
CA GLN A 150 30.32 -32.11 -9.97
C GLN A 150 30.23 -32.55 -8.50
N GLN A 151 29.28 -32.02 -7.73
CA GLN A 151 29.09 -32.37 -6.32
C GLN A 151 28.76 -33.85 -6.12
N ILE A 152 27.93 -34.43 -7.00
CA ILE A 152 27.59 -35.86 -6.94
C ILE A 152 28.84 -36.71 -7.19
N ILE A 153 29.65 -36.35 -8.19
CA ILE A 153 30.90 -37.06 -8.50
C ILE A 153 31.87 -36.97 -7.32
N ASP A 154 32.04 -35.78 -6.74
CA ASP A 154 32.94 -35.55 -5.62
C ASP A 154 32.51 -36.39 -4.39
N GLN A 155 31.21 -36.43 -4.07
CA GLN A 155 30.68 -37.28 -3.01
C GLN A 155 30.90 -38.78 -3.28
N GLN A 156 30.72 -39.23 -4.52
CA GLN A 156 30.97 -40.63 -4.87
C GLN A 156 32.45 -40.99 -4.71
N ILE A 157 33.35 -40.10 -5.11
CA ILE A 157 34.80 -40.27 -4.93
C ILE A 157 35.12 -40.38 -3.44
N GLU A 158 34.62 -39.45 -2.62
CA GLU A 158 34.82 -39.46 -1.16
C GLU A 158 34.33 -40.77 -0.52
N ASN A 159 33.10 -41.20 -0.84
CA ASN A 159 32.53 -42.45 -0.34
C ASN A 159 33.37 -43.68 -0.75
N THR A 160 33.86 -43.72 -1.99
CA THR A 160 34.72 -44.83 -2.42
C THR A 160 36.05 -44.84 -1.67
N HIS A 161 36.65 -43.67 -1.41
CA HIS A 161 37.88 -43.60 -0.62
C HIS A 161 37.68 -44.09 0.82
N CYS A 162 36.56 -43.73 1.46
CA CYS A 162 36.20 -44.25 2.79
C CYS A 162 36.03 -45.77 2.78
N LEU A 163 35.31 -46.32 1.79
CA LEU A 163 35.13 -47.77 1.65
C LEU A 163 36.46 -48.52 1.46
N PHE A 164 37.38 -47.98 0.66
CA PHE A 164 38.70 -48.58 0.50
C PHE A 164 39.57 -48.48 1.76
N ALA A 165 39.46 -47.39 2.52
CA ALA A 165 40.16 -47.25 3.80
C ALA A 165 39.65 -48.27 4.84
N GLU A 166 38.33 -48.42 4.96
CA GLU A 166 37.73 -49.43 5.84
C GLU A 166 38.12 -50.86 5.46
N LEU A 167 38.21 -51.17 4.17
CA LEU A 167 38.67 -52.49 3.70
C LEU A 167 40.16 -52.73 4.03
N HIS A 168 40.99 -51.69 4.00
CA HIS A 168 42.41 -51.79 4.34
C HIS A 168 42.63 -51.98 5.85
N ASP A 169 41.85 -51.30 6.69
CA ASP A 169 41.92 -51.41 8.15
C ASP A 169 41.36 -52.75 8.67
N ASN A 170 40.39 -53.34 7.97
CA ASN A 170 39.87 -54.69 8.30
C ASN A 170 40.76 -55.84 7.76
N ALA A 171 41.73 -55.54 6.90
CA ALA A 171 42.65 -56.52 6.30
C ALA A 171 44.04 -56.54 6.97
N SER A 172 44.34 -55.61 7.89
CA SER A 172 45.54 -55.61 8.74
C SER A 172 45.26 -56.26 10.08
#